data_AF-A0A3D1WTF3-F1
#
_entry.id   AF-A0A3D1WTF3-F1
#
_cell.length_a   1.000
_cell.length_b   1.000
_cell.length_c   1.000
_cell.angle_alpha   90.00
_cell.angle_beta   90.00
_cell.angle_gamma   90.00
#
_symmetry.space_group_name_H-M   'P 1'
#
loop_
_entity.id
_entity.type
_entity.pdbx_description
1 polymer ?
#
loop_
_entity_poly.entity_id
_entity_poly.type
_entity_poly.pdbx_seq_one_letter_code
_entity_poly.pdbx_strand_id
1 'polypeptide(L)' 'TIAYIMAKYGMSVIDSGVAVLSMHALWEVANKADIYEAYRGYKAFIERA' A
#
# COMPACT_ATOMS: atom_id res chain seq x y z
N THR A 1 -3.10 8.62 -5.61
CA THR A 1 -2.64 8.85 -4.22
C THR A 1 -1.57 9.95 -4.26
N ILE A 2 -0.76 10.09 -3.21
CA ILE A 2 0.24 11.16 -3.06
C ILE A 2 1.65 10.81 -3.59
N ALA A 3 1.85 9.66 -4.26
CA ALA A 3 3.18 9.22 -4.70
C ALA A 3 3.92 10.26 -5.57
N TYR A 4 3.20 10.99 -6.43
CA TYR A 4 3.78 12.02 -7.30
C TYR A 4 4.47 13.16 -6.53
N ILE A 5 4.07 13.43 -5.28
CA ILE A 5 4.67 14.47 -4.45
C ILE A 5 6.13 14.12 -4.14
N MET A 6 6.39 12.85 -3.81
CA MET A 6 7.75 12.36 -3.55
C MET A 6 8.55 12.18 -4.84
N ALA A 7 7.90 11.73 -5.92
CA ALA A 7 8.53 11.63 -7.24
C ALA A 7 9.10 12.98 -7.74
N LYS A 8 8.45 14.11 -7.41
CA LYS A 8 8.93 15.46 -7.74
C LYS A 8 10.33 15.75 -7.19
N TYR A 9 10.72 15.11 -6.08
CA TYR A 9 12.04 15.25 -5.48
C TYR A 9 13.06 14.22 -6.00
N GLY A 10 12.74 13.49 -7.08
CA GLY A 10 13.64 12.53 -7.71
C GLY A 10 13.67 11.15 -7.06
N MET A 11 12.73 10.86 -6.15
CA MET A 11 12.62 9.52 -5.56
C MET A 11 11.98 8.52 -6.54
N SER A 12 12.51 7.30 -6.57
CA SER A 12 11.87 6.16 -7.23
C SER A 12 10.72 5.64 -6.37
N VAL A 13 9.48 5.86 -6.81
CA VAL A 13 8.27 5.58 -6.02
C VAL A 13 7.36 4.56 -6.70
N ILE A 14 6.59 3.85 -5.88
CA ILE A 14 5.52 2.96 -6.31
C ILE A 14 4.35 3.10 -5.33
N ASP A 15 3.12 3.10 -5.84
CA ASP A 15 1.93 2.98 -5.01
C ASP A 15 1.63 1.51 -4.73
N SER A 16 1.46 1.17 -3.46
CA SER A 16 1.09 -0.17 -3.01
C SER A 16 0.07 -0.07 -1.89
N GLY A 17 -0.86 -1.02 -1.86
CA GLY A 17 -1.98 -1.05 -0.92
C GLY A 17 -2.80 -2.31 -1.07
N VAL A 18 -3.74 -2.53 -0.15
CA VAL A 18 -4.67 -3.66 -0.17
C VAL A 18 -5.98 -3.29 -0.86
N ALA A 19 -6.61 -4.28 -1.47
CA ALA A 19 -7.96 -4.11 -2.00
C ALA A 19 -8.97 -3.93 -0.86
N VAL A 20 -9.93 -3.03 -1.07
CA VAL A 20 -11.06 -2.81 -0.16
C VAL A 20 -12.37 -2.86 -0.95
N LEU A 21 -13.41 -3.42 -0.35
CA LEU A 21 -14.78 -3.37 -0.87
C LEU A 21 -15.52 -2.19 -0.25
N SER A 22 -16.41 -1.59 -1.05
CA SER A 22 -17.19 -0.39 -0.67
C SER A 22 -16.33 0.81 -0.29
N MET A 23 -15.27 1.06 -1.08
CA MET A 23 -14.35 2.19 -0.86
C MET A 23 -15.13 3.51 -0.69
N HIS A 24 -14.77 4.29 0.34
CA HIS A 24 -15.43 5.53 0.78
C HIS A 24 -16.82 5.39 1.42
N ALA A 25 -17.29 4.18 1.74
CA ALA A 25 -18.51 3.99 2.55
C ALA A 25 -18.22 4.14 4.06
N LEU A 26 -19.29 4.23 4.87
CA LEU A 26 -19.17 4.21 6.34
C LEU A 26 -18.51 2.93 6.87
N TRP A 27 -18.66 1.83 6.13
CA TRP A 27 -18.11 0.52 6.48
C TRP A 27 -17.42 -0.08 5.26
N GLU A 28 -16.09 -0.08 5.29
CA GLU A 28 -15.24 -0.71 4.29
C GLU A 28 -14.87 -2.13 4.75
N VAL A 29 -14.71 -3.05 3.80
CA VAL A 29 -14.32 -4.43 4.09
C VAL A 29 -12.99 -4.74 3.43
N ALA A 30 -12.05 -5.30 4.20
CA ALA A 30 -10.75 -5.75 3.74
C ALA A 30 -10.53 -7.24 4.08
N ASN A 31 -9.75 -7.94 3.26
CA ASN A 31 -9.41 -9.34 3.47
C ASN A 31 -8.24 -9.48 4.45
N LYS A 32 -8.34 -10.42 5.41
CA LYS A 32 -7.27 -10.68 6.39
C LYS A 32 -5.96 -11.17 5.76
N ALA A 33 -6.05 -12.01 4.73
CA ALA A 33 -4.90 -12.53 3.99
C ALA A 33 -4.18 -11.40 3.24
N ASP A 34 -4.93 -10.52 2.56
CA ASP A 34 -4.35 -9.37 1.85
C ASP A 34 -3.63 -8.41 2.81
N ILE A 35 -4.20 -8.17 4.00
CA ILE A 35 -3.54 -7.38 5.05
C ILE A 35 -2.23 -8.03 5.50
N TYR A 36 -2.22 -9.35 5.71
CA TYR A 36 -1.03 -10.07 6.14
C TYR A 36 0.06 -10.08 5.06
N GLU A 37 -0.31 -10.26 3.80
CA GLU A 37 0.63 -10.23 2.68
C GLU A 37 1.15 -8.81 2.41
N ALA A 38 0.35 -7.76 2.62
CA ALA A 38 0.85 -6.39 2.57
C ALA A 38 1.93 -6.13 3.63
N TYR A 39 1.72 -6.59 4.87
CA TYR A 39 2.75 -6.55 5.91
C TYR A 39 4.03 -7.28 5.48
N ARG A 40 3.90 -8.52 4.99
CA ARG A 40 5.05 -9.32 4.53
C ARG A 40 5.76 -8.66 3.36
N GLY A 41 5.02 -8.09 2.40
CA GLY A 41 5.56 -7.39 1.24
C GLY A 41 6.39 -6.16 1.63
N TYR A 42 5.86 -5.31 2.51
CA TYR A 42 6.61 -4.14 3.01
C TYR A 42 7.81 -4.53 3.85
N LYS A 43 7.67 -5.55 4.72
CA LYS A 43 8.79 -6.08 5.49
C LYS A 43 9.90 -6.60 4.56
N ALA A 44 9.54 -7.41 3.56
CA ALA A 44 10.50 -7.93 2.59
C ALA A 44 11.17 -6.83 1.76
N PHE A 45 10.46 -5.75 1.42
CA PHE A 45 11.04 -4.60 0.73
C PHE A 45 12.09 -3.90 1.59
N ILE A 46 11.82 -3.69 2.88
CA ILE A 46 12.76 -3.06 3.82
C ILE A 46 13.95 -3.98 4.11
N GLU A 47 13.74 -5.29 4.28
CA GLU A 47 14.83 -6.25 4.58
C GLU A 47 15.77 -6.48 3.39
N ARG A 48 15.33 -6.19 2.16
CA ARG A 48 16.16 -6.29 0.94
C ARG A 48 16.84 -4.98 0.56
N ALA A 49 16.47 -3.86 1.18
CA ALA A 49 17.06 -2.53 0.96
C ALA A 49 18.39 -2.40 1.69
#